data_AF-A0A4Q3ILR3-F1
#
_entry.id   AF-A0A4Q3ILR3-F1
#
_cell.length_a   1.000
_cell.length_b   1.000
_cell.length_c   1.000
_cell.angle_alpha   90.00
_cell.angle_beta   90.00
_cell.angle_gamma   90.00
#
_symmetry.space_group_name_H-M   'P 1'
#
loop_
_entity.id
_entity.type
_entity.pdbx_description
1 polymer ?
#
loop_
_entity_poly.entity_id
_entity_poly.type
_entity_poly.pdbx_seq_one_letter_code
_entity_poly.pdbx_strand_id
1 'polypeptide(L)'
;EQYLLPPLHAGWSVRRKSRHAKAYEEISKRFGKLLGIDPWLINPMFSQCGEVNFAEGTGMECLTTNVDALLTKIRRKYKEYGINEKPFVIVKPDNGTYGMGVMTVRDVKDLDALNRKTKNKMSVTKDGQALSEVIIQEGVLTNERVHEMVAEPVVYMMDRYVVGGFYRVHAERGVDENLNAPGASFVPLAFADSGRLPQPGEKPGSSSPNRFYMYGVVARLAMLAASYELEATDPDAEVYD
;
A
#
# COMPACT_ATOMS: atom_id res chain seq x y z
N GLU A 1 7.58 33.71 -12.64
CA GLU A 1 7.50 32.64 -11.63
C GLU A 1 7.50 31.29 -12.34
N GLN A 2 7.87 30.20 -11.65
CA GLN A 2 7.94 28.84 -12.21
C GLN A 2 6.94 27.94 -11.50
N TYR A 3 6.19 27.12 -12.25
CA TYR A 3 5.30 26.12 -11.69
C TYR A 3 6.10 24.89 -11.23
N LEU A 4 5.79 24.38 -10.04
CA LEU A 4 6.36 23.15 -9.51
C LEU A 4 5.43 21.98 -9.81
N LEU A 5 5.99 20.92 -10.41
CA LEU A 5 5.28 19.69 -10.74
C LEU A 5 6.04 18.48 -10.16
N PRO A 6 5.49 17.77 -9.17
CA PRO A 6 4.23 18.07 -8.45
C PRO A 6 4.36 19.31 -7.54
N PRO A 7 3.25 19.94 -7.13
CA PRO A 7 3.28 21.08 -6.22
C PRO A 7 3.78 20.68 -4.82
N LEU A 8 4.27 21.64 -4.04
CA LEU A 8 4.93 21.35 -2.74
C LEU A 8 4.04 20.64 -1.72
N HIS A 9 2.73 20.89 -1.75
CA HIS A 9 1.78 20.23 -0.85
C HIS A 9 1.57 18.73 -1.19
N ALA A 10 1.99 18.30 -2.39
CA ALA A 10 2.13 16.89 -2.74
C ALA A 10 3.38 16.24 -2.12
N GLY A 11 4.27 17.05 -1.55
CA GLY A 11 5.56 16.64 -1.02
C GLY A 11 5.41 15.65 0.14
N TRP A 12 6.34 14.70 0.21
CA TRP A 12 6.34 13.65 1.24
C TRP A 12 6.42 14.21 2.67
N SER A 13 6.95 15.42 2.86
CA SER A 13 7.12 16.06 4.16
C SER A 13 5.81 16.47 4.83
N VAL A 14 4.76 16.68 4.03
CA VAL A 14 3.43 17.13 4.51
C VAL A 14 2.33 16.12 4.19
N ARG A 15 2.52 15.29 3.17
CA ARG A 15 1.58 14.26 2.76
C ARG A 15 1.39 13.19 3.85
N ARG A 16 0.16 12.70 4.00
CA ARG A 16 -0.21 11.64 4.95
C ARG A 16 -0.73 10.41 4.21
N LYS A 17 -0.19 9.23 4.48
CA LYS A 17 -0.60 7.97 3.85
C LYS A 17 -2.06 7.62 4.15
N SER A 18 -2.57 8.00 5.32
CA SER A 18 -3.96 7.85 5.75
C SER A 18 -4.93 8.59 4.82
N ARG A 19 -4.57 9.80 4.37
CA ARG A 19 -5.37 10.57 3.40
C ARG A 19 -5.48 9.86 2.06
N HIS A 20 -4.35 9.35 1.56
CA HIS A 20 -4.34 8.52 0.35
C HIS A 20 -5.20 7.26 0.49
N ALA A 21 -5.02 6.52 1.58
CA ALA A 21 -5.76 5.29 1.82
C ALA A 21 -7.28 5.56 1.88
N LYS A 22 -7.69 6.68 2.47
CA LYS A 22 -9.09 7.14 2.47
C LYS A 22 -9.59 7.47 1.06
N ALA A 23 -8.82 8.23 0.28
CA ALA A 23 -9.19 8.55 -1.11
C ALA A 23 -9.32 7.28 -1.96
N TYR A 24 -8.39 6.35 -1.81
CA TYR A 24 -8.39 5.08 -2.53
C TYR A 24 -9.54 4.15 -2.10
N GLU A 25 -9.90 4.13 -0.82
CA GLU A 25 -11.07 3.39 -0.33
C GLU A 25 -12.36 3.90 -0.99
N GLU A 26 -12.55 5.21 -1.08
CA GLU A 26 -13.75 5.80 -1.70
C GLU A 26 -13.84 5.49 -3.20
N ILE A 27 -12.72 5.55 -3.93
CA ILE A 27 -12.67 5.11 -5.34
C ILE A 27 -12.98 3.62 -5.46
N SER A 28 -12.39 2.79 -4.61
CA SER A 28 -12.58 1.35 -4.65
C SER A 28 -14.02 0.95 -4.38
N LYS A 29 -14.71 1.63 -3.44
CA LYS A 29 -16.16 1.45 -3.20
C LYS A 29 -16.99 1.80 -4.44
N ARG A 30 -16.72 2.95 -5.08
CA ARG A 30 -17.45 3.39 -6.29
C ARG A 30 -17.19 2.46 -7.46
N PHE A 31 -15.95 2.06 -7.68
CA PHE A 31 -15.54 1.14 -8.74
C PHE A 31 -16.10 -0.27 -8.52
N GLY A 32 -16.06 -0.75 -7.27
CA GLY A 32 -16.68 -2.02 -6.88
C GLY A 32 -18.18 -2.05 -7.17
N LYS A 33 -18.90 -0.98 -6.81
CA LYS A 33 -20.33 -0.83 -7.15
C LYS A 33 -20.58 -0.82 -8.65
N LEU A 34 -19.75 -0.13 -9.43
CA LEU A 34 -19.88 -0.05 -10.88
C LEU A 34 -19.73 -1.41 -11.56
N LEU A 35 -18.79 -2.24 -11.11
CA LEU A 35 -18.49 -3.54 -11.71
C LEU A 35 -19.18 -4.72 -11.03
N GLY A 36 -19.85 -4.50 -9.91
CA GLY A 36 -20.44 -5.57 -9.11
C GLY A 36 -19.40 -6.46 -8.43
N ILE A 37 -18.24 -5.92 -8.06
CA ILE A 37 -17.18 -6.65 -7.32
C ILE A 37 -17.10 -6.16 -5.89
N ASP A 38 -16.67 -7.03 -4.97
CA ASP A 38 -16.34 -6.62 -3.61
C ASP A 38 -15.14 -5.66 -3.64
N PRO A 39 -15.27 -4.41 -3.12
CA PRO A 39 -14.16 -3.46 -3.08
C PRO A 39 -12.95 -3.95 -2.28
N TRP A 40 -13.11 -4.89 -1.34
CA TRP A 40 -11.99 -5.43 -0.58
C TRP A 40 -10.94 -6.13 -1.47
N LEU A 41 -11.37 -6.71 -2.61
CA LEU A 41 -10.48 -7.38 -3.56
C LEU A 41 -9.45 -6.45 -4.22
N ILE A 42 -9.67 -5.14 -4.16
CA ILE A 42 -8.78 -4.13 -4.74
C ILE A 42 -8.32 -3.08 -3.72
N ASN A 43 -8.78 -3.17 -2.47
CA ASN A 43 -8.51 -2.19 -1.41
C ASN A 43 -8.15 -2.88 -0.08
N PRO A 44 -6.87 -2.86 0.31
CA PRO A 44 -6.46 -3.31 1.64
C PRO A 44 -7.11 -2.43 2.71
N MET A 45 -7.67 -3.06 3.74
CA MET A 45 -8.23 -2.32 4.87
C MET A 45 -7.13 -1.56 5.62
N PHE A 46 -7.49 -0.46 6.28
CA PHE A 46 -6.57 0.27 7.15
C PHE A 46 -7.27 0.83 8.38
N SER A 47 -6.47 1.20 9.38
CA SER A 47 -6.85 2.04 10.50
C SER A 47 -5.73 3.04 10.78
N GLN A 48 -6.02 4.05 11.58
CA GLN A 48 -5.04 5.02 12.05
C GLN A 48 -5.04 5.01 13.58
N CYS A 49 -3.85 5.17 14.16
CA CYS A 49 -3.72 5.57 15.54
C CYS A 49 -3.04 6.95 15.56
N GLY A 50 -3.45 7.79 16.51
CA GLY A 50 -2.91 9.14 16.68
C GLY A 50 -1.46 9.14 17.14
N GLU A 51 -1.13 9.99 18.11
CA GLU A 51 0.24 10.09 18.61
C GLU A 51 0.69 8.81 19.34
N VAL A 52 1.73 8.16 18.83
CA VAL A 52 2.37 6.95 19.39
C VAL A 52 3.85 7.21 19.60
N ASN A 53 4.32 7.04 20.84
CA ASN A 53 5.75 7.05 21.16
C ASN A 53 6.20 5.66 21.59
N PHE A 54 6.91 4.96 20.69
CA PHE A 54 7.43 3.61 20.97
C PHE A 54 8.53 3.55 22.04
N ALA A 55 9.21 4.67 22.31
CA ALA A 55 10.24 4.75 23.34
C ALA A 55 9.61 4.90 24.74
N GLU A 56 8.61 5.77 24.87
CA GLU A 56 7.92 6.06 26.13
C GLU A 56 6.73 5.13 26.40
N GLY A 57 6.24 4.42 25.37
CA GLY A 57 5.08 3.54 25.45
C GLY A 57 3.73 4.25 25.37
N THR A 58 3.70 5.57 25.13
CA THR A 58 2.45 6.31 24.96
C THR A 58 1.77 5.95 23.63
N GLY A 59 0.44 5.89 23.63
CA GLY A 59 -0.35 5.52 22.45
C GLY A 59 -0.35 4.02 22.09
N MET A 60 0.40 3.17 22.83
CA MET A 60 0.46 1.73 22.56
C MET A 60 -0.88 1.02 22.75
N GLU A 61 -1.72 1.45 23.71
CA GLU A 61 -3.06 0.90 23.88
C GLU A 61 -3.93 1.13 22.62
N CYS A 62 -3.94 2.36 22.10
CA CYS A 62 -4.62 2.69 20.85
C CYS A 62 -4.09 1.86 19.67
N LEU A 63 -2.77 1.66 19.57
CA LEU A 63 -2.16 0.82 18.55
C LEU A 63 -2.66 -0.63 18.67
N THR A 64 -2.60 -1.21 19.86
CA THR A 64 -3.03 -2.59 20.15
C THR A 64 -4.50 -2.81 19.82
N THR A 65 -5.39 -1.92 20.27
CA THR A 65 -6.83 -2.01 19.97
C THR A 65 -7.11 -1.94 18.48
N ASN A 66 -6.47 -1.02 17.76
CA ASN A 66 -6.68 -0.87 16.32
C ASN A 66 -6.12 -2.05 15.51
N VAL A 67 -4.97 -2.60 15.93
CA VAL A 67 -4.39 -3.80 15.33
C VAL A 67 -5.32 -5.00 15.49
N ASP A 68 -5.83 -5.26 16.71
CA ASP A 68 -6.75 -6.38 16.96
C ASP A 68 -8.05 -6.25 16.15
N ALA A 69 -8.63 -5.04 16.14
CA ALA A 69 -9.85 -4.76 15.40
C ALA A 69 -9.64 -4.98 13.89
N LEU A 70 -8.51 -4.52 13.34
CA LEU A 70 -8.20 -4.71 11.92
C LEU A 70 -7.94 -6.18 11.59
N LEU A 71 -7.13 -6.89 12.37
CA LEU A 71 -6.90 -8.34 12.19
C LEU A 71 -8.20 -9.14 12.25
N THR A 72 -9.14 -8.76 13.11
CA THR A 72 -10.47 -9.39 13.19
C THR A 72 -11.29 -9.16 11.92
N LYS A 73 -11.28 -7.96 11.34
CA LYS A 73 -11.94 -7.68 10.07
C LYS A 73 -11.32 -8.48 8.91
N ILE A 74 -9.99 -8.55 8.85
CA ILE A 74 -9.26 -9.32 7.83
C ILE A 74 -9.58 -10.82 7.96
N ARG A 75 -9.57 -11.39 9.17
CA ARG A 75 -9.96 -12.80 9.42
C ARG A 75 -11.34 -13.13 8.87
N ARG A 76 -12.30 -12.22 8.99
CA ARG A 76 -13.64 -12.42 8.44
C ARG A 76 -13.63 -12.50 6.91
N LYS A 77 -12.87 -11.61 6.24
CA LYS A 77 -12.72 -11.65 4.78
C LYS A 77 -11.97 -12.88 4.30
N TYR A 78 -10.92 -13.28 5.01
CA TYR A 78 -10.19 -14.52 4.70
C TYR A 78 -11.12 -15.73 4.79
N LYS A 79 -11.96 -15.82 5.83
CA LYS A 79 -12.98 -16.87 5.95
C LYS A 79 -14.03 -16.82 4.83
N GLU A 80 -14.47 -15.63 4.44
CA GLU A 80 -15.43 -15.41 3.34
C GLU A 80 -14.89 -15.94 2.00
N TYR A 81 -13.60 -15.74 1.74
CA TYR A 81 -12.93 -16.13 0.48
C TYR A 81 -12.16 -17.46 0.54
N GLY A 82 -12.20 -18.17 1.67
CA GLY A 82 -11.51 -19.46 1.82
C GLY A 82 -9.97 -19.37 1.87
N ILE A 83 -9.44 -18.23 2.33
CA ILE A 83 -8.01 -17.96 2.48
C ILE A 83 -7.55 -18.54 3.82
N ASN A 84 -6.52 -19.39 3.79
CA ASN A 84 -6.06 -20.16 4.96
C ASN A 84 -4.79 -19.57 5.61
N GLU A 85 -4.16 -18.60 4.95
CA GLU A 85 -2.97 -17.93 5.40
C GLU A 85 -3.25 -17.09 6.65
N LYS A 86 -2.25 -16.95 7.53
CA LYS A 86 -2.38 -16.13 8.73
C LYS A 86 -2.42 -14.64 8.32
N PRO A 87 -3.48 -13.89 8.67
CA PRO A 87 -3.55 -12.47 8.39
C PRO A 87 -2.46 -11.72 9.16
N PHE A 88 -2.05 -10.59 8.60
CA PHE A 88 -1.07 -9.71 9.19
C PHE A 88 -1.40 -8.27 8.83
N VAL A 89 -0.86 -7.35 9.62
CA VAL A 89 -0.94 -5.91 9.37
C VAL A 89 0.46 -5.32 9.32
N ILE A 90 0.59 -4.25 8.57
CA ILE A 90 1.79 -3.43 8.46
C ILE A 90 1.53 -2.12 9.21
N VAL A 91 2.31 -1.88 10.27
CA VAL A 91 2.32 -0.59 10.97
C VAL A 91 3.47 0.24 10.40
N LYS A 92 3.16 1.46 9.97
CA LYS A 92 4.15 2.38 9.37
C LYS A 92 3.84 3.84 9.71
N PRO A 93 4.85 4.72 9.78
CA PRO A 93 4.64 6.14 10.00
C PRO A 93 3.73 6.74 8.92
N ASP A 94 2.79 7.58 9.33
CA ASP A 94 1.81 8.17 8.42
C ASP A 94 2.44 9.20 7.46
N ASN A 95 3.48 9.90 7.91
CA ASN A 95 4.26 10.90 7.15
C ASN A 95 5.69 10.44 6.78
N GLY A 96 6.02 9.16 6.94
CA GLY A 96 7.40 8.66 6.71
C GLY A 96 7.70 8.23 5.27
N THR A 97 8.98 8.16 4.91
CA THR A 97 9.47 7.71 3.58
C THR A 97 10.33 6.43 3.65
N TYR A 98 10.58 5.81 2.47
CA TYR A 98 11.57 4.74 2.24
C TYR A 98 11.50 3.49 3.14
N GLY A 99 10.31 3.12 3.65
CA GLY A 99 10.13 1.86 4.39
C GLY A 99 10.82 1.80 5.77
N MET A 100 11.33 2.93 6.26
CA MET A 100 11.77 3.06 7.65
C MET A 100 10.57 3.24 8.59
N GLY A 101 10.70 2.72 9.81
CA GLY A 101 9.57 2.64 10.74
C GLY A 101 8.46 1.68 10.31
N VAL A 102 8.77 0.64 9.51
CA VAL A 102 7.79 -0.38 9.14
C VAL A 102 7.94 -1.62 10.01
N MET A 103 6.82 -2.11 10.55
CA MET A 103 6.76 -3.39 11.25
C MET A 103 5.56 -4.23 10.80
N THR A 104 5.75 -5.54 10.81
CA THR A 104 4.72 -6.54 10.50
C THR A 104 4.19 -7.12 11.81
N VAL A 105 2.87 -7.16 11.98
CA VAL A 105 2.21 -7.66 13.19
C VAL A 105 1.21 -8.74 12.81
N ARG A 106 1.26 -9.89 13.49
CA ARG A 106 0.36 -11.03 13.26
C ARG A 106 -0.52 -11.33 14.46
N ASP A 107 -0.09 -10.87 15.62
CA ASP A 107 -0.79 -10.97 16.89
C ASP A 107 -0.49 -9.72 17.71
N VAL A 108 -1.46 -9.24 18.49
CA VAL A 108 -1.25 -8.10 19.38
C VAL A 108 -0.11 -8.32 20.38
N LYS A 109 0.17 -9.59 20.74
CA LYS A 109 1.31 -9.96 21.60
C LYS A 109 2.66 -9.58 20.99
N ASP A 110 2.75 -9.43 19.66
CA ASP A 110 3.96 -8.96 18.99
C ASP A 110 4.30 -7.50 19.37
N LEU A 111 3.30 -6.72 19.80
CA LEU A 111 3.46 -5.33 20.24
C LEU A 111 4.01 -5.21 21.66
N ASP A 112 3.72 -6.18 22.52
CA ASP A 112 4.26 -6.24 23.89
C ASP A 112 5.74 -6.65 23.88
N ALA A 113 6.13 -7.50 22.93
CA ALA A 113 7.47 -8.06 22.79
C ALA A 113 8.41 -7.22 21.90
N LEU A 114 8.16 -5.91 21.75
CA LEU A 114 8.97 -5.03 20.91
C LEU A 114 10.41 -4.93 21.43
N ASN A 115 11.33 -5.58 20.72
CA ASN A 115 12.76 -5.53 21.03
C ASN A 115 13.33 -4.11 20.79
N ARG A 116 14.50 -3.83 21.40
CA ARG A 116 15.18 -2.52 21.30
C ARG A 116 15.45 -2.10 19.86
N LYS A 117 15.72 -3.03 18.95
CA LYS A 117 15.97 -2.76 17.53
C LYS A 117 14.69 -2.25 16.83
N THR A 118 13.54 -2.87 17.12
CA THR A 118 12.25 -2.43 16.57
C THR A 118 11.84 -1.09 17.15
N LYS A 119 11.98 -0.88 18.47
CA LYS A 119 11.73 0.44 19.09
C LYS A 119 12.55 1.53 18.40
N ASN A 120 13.86 1.35 18.27
CA ASN A 120 14.72 2.31 17.57
C ASN A 120 14.30 2.55 16.11
N LYS A 121 13.88 1.50 15.38
CA LYS A 121 13.38 1.61 14.01
C LYS A 121 12.09 2.42 13.93
N MET A 122 11.25 2.34 14.96
CA MET A 122 9.94 3.00 15.07
C MET A 122 10.01 4.37 15.76
N SER A 123 11.16 4.78 16.31
CA SER A 123 11.30 6.06 17.01
C SER A 123 11.58 7.25 16.09
N VAL A 124 12.21 7.02 14.93
CA VAL A 124 12.75 8.10 14.10
C VAL A 124 12.42 7.84 12.63
N THR A 125 11.88 8.85 11.96
CA THR A 125 11.75 8.85 10.50
C THR A 125 13.10 9.15 9.85
N LYS A 126 13.23 9.00 8.53
CA LYS A 126 14.52 9.17 7.81
C LYS A 126 15.22 10.49 8.08
N ASP A 127 14.44 11.52 8.39
CA ASP A 127 14.90 12.90 8.50
C ASP A 127 15.10 13.34 9.96
N GLY A 128 15.19 12.38 10.89
CA GLY A 128 15.40 12.67 12.31
C GLY A 128 14.15 13.15 13.04
N GLN A 129 13.00 13.28 12.35
CA GLN A 129 11.75 13.68 12.97
C GLN A 129 11.18 12.53 13.80
N ALA A 130 10.67 12.86 14.98
CA ALA A 130 9.93 11.94 15.81
C ALA A 130 8.74 11.38 15.03
N LEU A 131 8.61 10.06 15.01
CA LEU A 131 7.41 9.41 14.53
C LEU A 131 6.30 9.74 15.53
N SER A 132 5.29 10.50 15.11
CA SER A 132 4.12 10.80 15.94
C SER A 132 2.93 9.95 15.52
N GLU A 133 2.61 9.85 14.24
CA GLU A 133 1.39 9.16 13.78
C GLU A 133 1.70 7.88 13.00
N VAL A 134 0.85 6.87 13.17
CA VAL A 134 0.96 5.59 12.45
C VAL A 134 -0.32 5.25 11.70
N ILE A 135 -0.12 4.69 10.50
CA ILE A 135 -1.15 3.95 9.78
C ILE A 135 -0.91 2.45 9.96
N ILE A 136 -2.00 1.74 10.24
CA ILE A 136 -2.04 0.28 10.37
C ILE A 136 -2.78 -0.22 9.13
N GLN A 137 -2.11 -0.95 8.25
CA GLN A 137 -2.68 -1.40 6.99
C GLN A 137 -2.71 -2.93 6.92
N GLU A 138 -3.75 -3.50 6.35
CA GLU A 138 -3.80 -4.90 5.96
C GLU A 138 -2.59 -5.27 5.10
N GLY A 139 -1.93 -6.37 5.47
CA GLY A 139 -0.85 -6.95 4.69
C GLY A 139 -1.40 -7.76 3.52
N VAL A 140 -0.89 -7.48 2.32
CA VAL A 140 -1.22 -8.23 1.10
C VAL A 140 -0.09 -9.20 0.80
N LEU A 141 -0.42 -10.46 0.54
CA LEU A 141 0.54 -11.49 0.18
C LEU A 141 0.99 -11.37 -1.28
N THR A 142 2.29 -11.49 -1.50
CA THR A 142 2.90 -11.53 -2.83
C THR A 142 3.08 -12.97 -3.28
N ASN A 143 2.12 -13.45 -4.07
CA ASN A 143 2.13 -14.80 -4.64
C ASN A 143 2.81 -14.89 -6.02
N GLU A 144 3.07 -13.75 -6.65
CA GLU A 144 3.69 -13.74 -7.97
C GLU A 144 5.16 -14.16 -7.90
N ARG A 145 5.61 -14.83 -8.96
CA ARG A 145 6.93 -15.46 -9.06
C ARG A 145 7.57 -15.17 -10.41
N VAL A 146 8.86 -14.84 -10.39
CA VAL A 146 9.72 -14.75 -11.58
C VAL A 146 10.92 -15.64 -11.34
N HIS A 147 11.05 -16.72 -12.12
CA HIS A 147 12.07 -17.76 -11.91
C HIS A 147 12.09 -18.29 -10.46
N GLU A 148 10.93 -18.69 -9.93
CA GLU A 148 10.74 -19.16 -8.54
C GLU A 148 10.99 -18.13 -7.42
N MET A 149 11.45 -16.92 -7.74
CA MET A 149 11.68 -15.86 -6.76
C MET A 149 10.42 -15.00 -6.58
N VAL A 150 10.18 -14.50 -5.36
CA VAL A 150 9.04 -13.61 -5.07
C VAL A 150 9.15 -12.35 -5.89
N ALA A 151 8.06 -11.97 -6.56
CA ALA A 151 8.03 -10.82 -7.45
C ALA A 151 6.81 -9.95 -7.20
N GLU A 152 6.99 -8.63 -7.14
CA GLU A 152 5.90 -7.66 -7.11
C GLU A 152 5.96 -6.72 -8.33
N PRO A 153 4.85 -6.48 -9.04
CA PRO A 153 4.84 -5.60 -10.20
C PRO A 153 4.87 -4.12 -9.78
N VAL A 154 5.67 -3.33 -10.48
CA VAL A 154 5.71 -1.87 -10.41
C VAL A 154 5.23 -1.32 -11.74
N VAL A 155 4.18 -0.50 -11.72
CA VAL A 155 3.57 0.10 -12.91
C VAL A 155 3.93 1.58 -12.99
N TYR A 156 4.45 2.02 -14.13
CA TYR A 156 4.76 3.42 -14.42
C TYR A 156 3.66 4.05 -15.27
N MET A 157 3.32 5.29 -14.94
CA MET A 157 2.36 6.10 -15.67
C MET A 157 2.93 7.47 -15.98
N MET A 158 2.50 8.03 -17.10
CA MET A 158 2.67 9.44 -17.45
C MET A 158 1.31 9.99 -17.85
N ASP A 159 0.92 11.14 -17.28
CA ASP A 159 -0.45 11.62 -17.34
C ASP A 159 -1.42 10.50 -16.88
N ARG A 160 -2.43 10.14 -17.67
CA ARG A 160 -3.38 9.05 -17.39
C ARG A 160 -3.00 7.70 -18.02
N TYR A 161 -1.84 7.62 -18.67
CA TYR A 161 -1.45 6.47 -19.49
C TYR A 161 -0.45 5.58 -18.77
N VAL A 162 -0.69 4.27 -18.81
CA VAL A 162 0.30 3.26 -18.39
C VAL A 162 1.37 3.17 -19.48
N VAL A 163 2.62 3.44 -19.13
CA VAL A 163 3.75 3.51 -20.08
C VAL A 163 4.74 2.35 -19.94
N GLY A 164 4.63 1.55 -18.87
CA GLY A 164 5.53 0.44 -18.64
C GLY A 164 5.62 0.06 -17.17
N GLY A 165 6.67 -0.67 -16.84
CA GLY A 165 6.88 -1.18 -15.50
C GLY A 165 8.00 -2.19 -15.39
N PHE A 166 8.20 -2.72 -14.20
CA PHE A 166 9.11 -3.81 -13.93
C PHE A 166 8.60 -4.67 -12.78
N TYR A 167 9.00 -5.94 -12.72
CA TYR A 167 8.94 -6.71 -11.50
C TYR A 167 10.13 -6.38 -10.62
N ARG A 168 9.86 -6.08 -9.35
CA ARG A 168 10.88 -6.18 -8.31
C ARG A 168 10.89 -7.61 -7.81
N VAL A 169 12.05 -8.26 -7.92
CA VAL A 169 12.22 -9.68 -7.64
C VAL A 169 13.20 -9.86 -6.49
N HIS A 170 12.89 -10.76 -5.56
CA HIS A 170 13.77 -11.04 -4.43
C HIS A 170 13.80 -12.55 -4.11
N ALA A 171 14.98 -13.15 -4.15
CA ALA A 171 15.16 -14.58 -3.89
C ALA A 171 15.00 -14.94 -2.41
N GLU A 172 15.49 -14.07 -1.53
CA GLU A 172 15.60 -14.36 -0.08
C GLU A 172 14.46 -13.81 0.77
N ARG A 173 13.43 -13.19 0.17
CA ARG A 173 12.32 -12.59 0.91
C ARG A 173 11.07 -13.45 0.76
N GLY A 174 10.31 -13.55 1.84
CA GLY A 174 9.02 -14.23 1.88
C GLY A 174 7.90 -13.44 1.19
N VAL A 175 6.74 -14.10 1.06
CA VAL A 175 5.52 -13.57 0.44
C VAL A 175 4.85 -12.44 1.23
N ASP A 176 5.24 -12.27 2.49
CA ASP A 176 4.71 -11.31 3.46
C ASP A 176 5.78 -10.30 3.91
N GLU A 177 6.90 -10.25 3.20
CA GLU A 177 7.99 -9.32 3.44
C GLU A 177 8.05 -8.22 2.37
N ASN A 178 8.61 -7.08 2.76
CA ASN A 178 8.90 -5.99 1.82
C ASN A 178 10.06 -6.40 0.89
N LEU A 179 9.81 -6.49 -0.42
CA LEU A 179 10.86 -6.85 -1.38
C LEU A 179 11.75 -5.64 -1.72
N ASN A 180 11.38 -4.42 -1.34
CA ASN A 180 12.25 -3.25 -1.43
C ASN A 180 13.32 -3.27 -0.30
N ALA A 181 14.25 -4.21 -0.45
CA ALA A 181 15.36 -4.47 0.46
C ALA A 181 16.66 -4.70 -0.35
N PRO A 182 17.85 -4.60 0.30
CA PRO A 182 19.11 -4.98 -0.34
C PRO A 182 19.04 -6.43 -0.85
N GLY A 183 19.50 -6.67 -2.08
CA GLY A 183 19.40 -7.96 -2.76
C GLY A 183 18.27 -8.05 -3.80
N ALA A 184 17.39 -7.05 -3.87
CA ALA A 184 16.38 -6.98 -4.92
C ALA A 184 16.99 -6.85 -6.32
N SER A 185 16.43 -7.58 -7.29
CA SER A 185 16.70 -7.44 -8.71
C SER A 185 15.46 -6.93 -9.45
N PHE A 186 15.65 -6.41 -10.67
CA PHE A 186 14.58 -5.78 -11.44
C PHE A 186 14.47 -6.43 -12.81
N VAL A 187 13.30 -6.97 -13.11
CA VAL A 187 13.03 -7.67 -14.37
C VAL A 187 12.00 -6.85 -15.15
N PRO A 188 12.25 -6.47 -16.41
CA PRO A 188 11.30 -5.71 -17.21
C PRO A 188 9.92 -6.38 -17.23
N LEU A 189 8.88 -5.60 -16.92
CA LEU A 189 7.50 -6.04 -17.05
C LEU A 189 7.12 -5.79 -18.50
N ALA A 190 6.77 -6.86 -19.23
CA ALA A 190 6.45 -6.79 -20.64
C ALA A 190 5.07 -6.15 -20.89
N PHE A 191 4.90 -4.87 -20.52
CA PHE A 191 3.92 -4.00 -21.18
C PHE A 191 4.32 -3.75 -22.65
N ALA A 192 5.59 -4.03 -23.01
CA ALA A 192 6.20 -3.71 -24.29
C ALA A 192 5.58 -4.44 -25.50
N ASP A 193 4.91 -5.57 -25.31
CA ASP A 193 4.00 -6.15 -26.33
C ASP A 193 2.67 -5.37 -26.35
N SER A 194 2.77 -4.05 -26.51
CA SER A 194 1.70 -3.05 -26.52
C SER A 194 0.62 -3.26 -27.59
N GLY A 195 0.79 -4.27 -28.47
CA GLY A 195 -0.20 -4.71 -29.45
C GLY A 195 -1.20 -5.75 -28.95
N ARG A 196 -1.05 -6.28 -27.73
CA ARG A 196 -1.98 -7.30 -27.19
C ARG A 196 -3.04 -6.64 -26.32
N LEU A 197 -4.19 -6.38 -26.94
CA LEU A 197 -5.40 -5.99 -26.24
C LEU A 197 -5.80 -7.08 -25.22
N PRO A 198 -6.56 -6.73 -24.17
CA PRO A 198 -7.22 -7.72 -23.33
C PRO A 198 -7.97 -8.71 -24.23
N GLN A 199 -7.93 -9.99 -23.85
CA GLN A 199 -8.53 -11.11 -24.56
C GLN A 199 -9.76 -11.60 -23.77
N PRO A 200 -10.97 -11.12 -24.09
CA PRO A 200 -12.18 -11.56 -23.42
C PRO A 200 -12.40 -13.07 -23.64
N GLY A 201 -12.92 -13.76 -22.62
CA GLY A 201 -13.22 -15.20 -22.68
C GLY A 201 -12.06 -16.12 -22.26
N GLU A 202 -10.84 -15.58 -22.13
CA GLU A 202 -9.72 -16.31 -21.52
C GLU A 202 -9.96 -16.56 -20.03
N LYS A 203 -9.44 -17.68 -19.52
CA LYS A 203 -9.57 -18.01 -18.11
C LYS A 203 -8.78 -17.01 -17.24
N PRO A 204 -9.27 -16.66 -16.04
CA PRO A 204 -8.50 -15.86 -15.11
C PRO A 204 -7.11 -16.45 -14.87
N GLY A 205 -6.06 -15.63 -15.01
CA GLY A 205 -4.67 -16.03 -14.80
C GLY A 205 -3.98 -16.74 -15.98
N SER A 206 -4.70 -17.22 -17.00
CA SER A 206 -4.09 -17.90 -18.16
C SER A 206 -3.49 -16.93 -19.19
N SER A 207 -4.05 -15.74 -19.30
CA SER A 207 -3.65 -14.73 -20.29
C SER A 207 -2.79 -13.64 -19.64
N SER A 208 -1.50 -13.59 -20.02
CA SER A 208 -0.59 -12.50 -19.60
C SER A 208 -1.12 -11.10 -19.97
N PRO A 209 -1.67 -10.86 -21.19
CA PRO A 209 -2.32 -9.58 -21.52
C PRO A 209 -3.44 -9.18 -20.55
N ASN A 210 -4.31 -10.12 -20.17
CA ASN A 210 -5.39 -9.84 -19.21
C ASN A 210 -4.83 -9.50 -17.81
N ARG A 211 -3.81 -10.23 -17.36
CA ARG A 211 -3.14 -9.96 -16.07
C ARG A 211 -2.52 -8.56 -16.06
N PHE A 212 -1.79 -8.18 -17.12
CA PHE A 212 -1.18 -6.85 -17.21
C PHE A 212 -2.21 -5.72 -17.37
N TYR A 213 -3.31 -5.99 -18.08
CA TYR A 213 -4.43 -5.05 -18.11
C TYR A 213 -4.98 -4.78 -16.71
N MET A 214 -5.16 -5.81 -15.88
CA MET A 214 -5.60 -5.64 -14.49
C MET A 214 -4.61 -4.82 -13.66
N TYR A 215 -3.29 -5.03 -13.82
CA TYR A 215 -2.28 -4.20 -13.16
C TYR A 215 -2.41 -2.73 -13.56
N GLY A 216 -2.64 -2.46 -14.84
CA GLY A 216 -2.89 -1.12 -15.35
C GLY A 216 -4.20 -0.51 -14.85
N VAL A 217 -5.26 -1.30 -14.65
CA VAL A 217 -6.52 -0.82 -14.03
C VAL A 217 -6.27 -0.39 -12.59
N VAL A 218 -5.68 -1.26 -11.76
CA VAL A 218 -5.42 -0.95 -10.34
C VAL A 218 -4.47 0.24 -10.20
N ALA A 219 -3.42 0.32 -11.03
CA ALA A 219 -2.51 1.47 -11.05
C ALA A 219 -3.24 2.79 -11.36
N ARG A 220 -4.17 2.79 -12.32
CA ARG A 220 -4.96 3.99 -12.65
C ARG A 220 -5.94 4.38 -11.54
N LEU A 221 -6.52 3.42 -10.82
CA LEU A 221 -7.33 3.71 -9.63
C LEU A 221 -6.48 4.36 -8.53
N ALA A 222 -5.25 3.88 -8.33
CA ALA A 222 -4.32 4.47 -7.36
C ALA A 222 -3.88 5.89 -7.78
N MET A 223 -3.66 6.13 -9.07
CA MET A 223 -3.38 7.47 -9.60
C MET A 223 -4.57 8.40 -9.42
N LEU A 224 -5.78 7.94 -9.72
CA LEU A 224 -6.99 8.71 -9.49
C LEU A 224 -7.14 9.08 -8.02
N ALA A 225 -6.83 8.17 -7.10
CA ALA A 225 -6.82 8.45 -5.66
C ALA A 225 -5.78 9.50 -5.27
N ALA A 226 -4.58 9.42 -5.85
CA ALA A 226 -3.54 10.43 -5.65
C ALA A 226 -3.98 11.80 -6.20
N SER A 227 -4.73 11.84 -7.30
CA SER A 227 -5.27 13.08 -7.86
C SER A 227 -6.31 13.72 -6.93
N TYR A 228 -7.28 12.95 -6.44
CA TYR A 228 -8.26 13.46 -5.48
C TYR A 228 -7.65 13.83 -4.13
N GLU A 229 -6.65 13.06 -3.67
CA GLU A 229 -5.88 13.41 -2.47
C GLU A 229 -5.18 14.75 -2.66
N LEU A 230 -4.56 14.97 -3.82
CA LEU A 230 -3.84 16.20 -4.13
C LEU A 230 -4.79 17.40 -4.12
N GLU A 231 -5.89 17.33 -4.87
CA GLU A 231 -6.91 18.37 -4.97
C GLU A 231 -7.52 18.69 -3.59
N ALA A 232 -7.84 17.67 -2.79
CA ALA A 232 -8.39 17.86 -1.45
C ALA A 232 -7.39 18.44 -0.43
N THR A 233 -6.12 18.55 -0.77
CA THR A 233 -5.07 19.12 0.09
C THR A 233 -4.43 20.37 -0.51
N ASP A 234 -5.02 20.90 -1.59
CA ASP A 234 -4.56 22.13 -2.20
C ASP A 234 -4.76 23.29 -1.21
N PRO A 235 -3.67 23.98 -0.79
CA PRO A 235 -3.78 25.12 0.11
C PRO A 235 -4.52 26.31 -0.52
N ASP A 236 -4.62 26.35 -1.85
CA ASP A 236 -5.29 27.42 -2.60
C ASP A 236 -6.65 26.95 -3.16
N ALA A 237 -7.22 25.85 -2.66
CA ALA A 237 -8.55 25.40 -3.04
C ALA A 237 -9.59 26.49 -2.75
N GLU A 238 -10.06 27.19 -3.79
CA GLU A 238 -11.16 28.13 -3.66
C GLU A 238 -12.37 27.40 -3.05
N VAL A 239 -12.85 27.89 -1.91
CA VAL A 239 -14.06 27.37 -1.27
C VAL A 239 -15.24 27.75 -2.16
N TYR A 240 -15.70 26.79 -2.96
CA TYR A 240 -16.97 26.90 -3.66
C TYR A 240 -18.08 26.46 -2.71
N ASP A 241 -18.74 27.44 -2.08
CA ASP A 241 -19.96 27.28 -1.28
C ASP A 241 -21.11 26.64 -2.09
#